data_AF-A0A7I9Z2S5-F1
#
_entry.id   AF-A0A7I9Z2S5-F1
#
_cell.length_a   1.000
_cell.length_b   1.000
_cell.length_c   1.000
_cell.angle_alpha   90.00
_cell.angle_beta   90.00
_cell.angle_gamma   90.00
#
_symmetry.space_group_name_H-M   'P 1'
#
loop_
_entity.id
_entity.type
_entity.pdbx_description
1 polymer ?
#
loop_
_entity_poly.entity_id
_entity_poly.type
_entity_poly.pdbx_seq_one_letter_code
_entity_poly.pdbx_strand_id
1 'polypeptide(L)'
;MVDLAVEADRRARRRYVGIAVAIAAWAAVVLWFAIRVVPLDVYWMSYYTADYTHGFVRRGLAGELVRLAPRHYFGATLSLRWLSTVVYLGGLATVSGVVLFSGHRSGRRVMVATVMPLLPFGVPFAAFSARPDLFGGAALAAFSSALALTRSRTVATAWCATYGVVIAALTLVHEAIGLQFALGAFLAVIVLGAALETAQRRGMLLAVLPGVLTTAVVAAFGRHDIAAQLCAAVPHHLVPNPFATVTSPATLMRYVLAGQPSQTDYHDWVCRNVMPNYDNGIADAIRTVGHIGALGLTVSLIFGACAAAVTLWGLSELSGVPLRAFVETLRGRTPWVTAGVLLVIPVFLTGFDWTRWLTIVALDLAVVFLLFAARRPEIDQEPTPKSLRVFVLLVIAFALIPVGAVPGFGGPRMV
;
A
#
# COMPACT_ATOMS: atom_id res chain seq x y z
N MET A 1 -4.91 -12.90 -46.67
CA MET A 1 -5.41 -11.95 -45.65
C MET A 1 -5.45 -12.56 -44.25
N VAL A 2 -5.78 -13.84 -44.09
CA VAL A 2 -5.81 -14.55 -42.79
C VAL A 2 -4.41 -14.70 -42.15
N ASP A 3 -3.36 -14.99 -42.93
CA ASP A 3 -2.01 -15.18 -42.39
C ASP A 3 -1.39 -13.92 -41.77
N LEU A 4 -1.63 -12.74 -42.36
CA LEU A 4 -1.08 -11.47 -41.86
C LEU A 4 -1.68 -11.08 -40.50
N ALA A 5 -2.95 -11.40 -40.26
CA ALA A 5 -3.62 -11.14 -38.98
C ALA A 5 -3.11 -12.06 -37.87
N VAL A 6 -2.90 -13.34 -38.18
CA VAL A 6 -2.34 -14.33 -37.25
C VAL A 6 -0.88 -13.98 -36.88
N GLU A 7 -0.12 -13.48 -37.84
CA GLU A 7 1.29 -13.10 -37.61
C GLU A 7 1.43 -11.79 -36.84
N ALA A 8 0.54 -10.82 -37.07
CA ALA A 8 0.43 -9.59 -36.28
C ALA A 8 0.04 -9.88 -34.82
N ASP A 9 -0.92 -10.79 -34.58
CA ASP A 9 -1.32 -11.22 -33.24
C ASP A 9 -0.18 -11.96 -32.51
N ARG A 10 0.54 -12.85 -33.20
CA ARG A 10 1.75 -13.50 -32.65
C ARG A 10 2.84 -12.50 -32.27
N ARG A 11 3.07 -11.47 -33.10
CA ARG A 11 4.09 -10.44 -32.84
C ARG A 11 3.70 -9.55 -31.65
N ALA A 12 2.43 -9.16 -31.55
CA ALA A 12 1.90 -8.40 -30.41
C ALA A 12 2.02 -9.21 -29.11
N ARG A 13 1.62 -10.49 -29.14
CA ARG A 13 1.75 -11.40 -27.99
C ARG A 13 3.20 -11.57 -27.53
N ARG A 14 4.13 -11.77 -28.46
CA ARG A 14 5.58 -11.85 -28.14
C ARG A 14 6.10 -10.57 -27.48
N ARG A 15 5.64 -9.39 -27.91
CA ARG A 15 6.02 -8.11 -27.28
C ARG A 15 5.55 -8.02 -25.84
N TYR A 16 4.28 -8.34 -25.56
CA TYR A 16 3.77 -8.31 -24.19
C TYR A 16 4.46 -9.31 -23.27
N VAL A 17 4.75 -10.52 -23.78
CA VAL A 17 5.54 -11.51 -23.03
C VAL A 17 6.94 -10.98 -22.74
N GLY A 18 7.62 -10.38 -23.72
CA GLY A 18 8.95 -9.77 -23.51
C GLY A 18 8.93 -8.67 -22.45
N ILE A 19 7.91 -7.81 -22.47
CA ILE A 19 7.73 -6.75 -21.45
C ILE A 19 7.45 -7.36 -20.08
N ALA A 20 6.57 -8.36 -19.99
CA ALA A 20 6.27 -9.03 -18.74
C ALA A 20 7.52 -9.72 -18.13
N VAL A 21 8.34 -10.36 -18.97
CA VAL A 21 9.63 -10.95 -18.55
C VAL A 21 10.59 -9.87 -18.08
N ALA A 22 10.70 -8.74 -18.80
CA ALA A 22 11.55 -7.63 -18.40
C ALA A 22 11.11 -7.03 -17.06
N ILE A 23 9.80 -6.87 -16.83
CA ILE A 23 9.25 -6.39 -15.56
C ILE A 23 9.48 -7.41 -14.43
N ALA A 24 9.35 -8.70 -14.71
CA ALA A 24 9.64 -9.74 -13.74
C ALA A 24 11.13 -9.75 -13.34
N ALA A 25 12.04 -9.60 -14.32
CA ALA A 25 13.47 -9.46 -14.08
C ALA A 25 13.77 -8.18 -13.26
N TRP A 26 13.15 -7.05 -13.62
CA TRP A 26 13.26 -5.81 -12.86
C TRP A 26 12.75 -5.97 -11.43
N ALA A 27 11.60 -6.63 -11.22
CA ALA A 27 11.04 -6.88 -9.90
C ALA A 27 11.97 -7.78 -9.06
N ALA A 28 12.60 -8.79 -9.67
CA ALA A 28 13.61 -9.62 -9.03
C ALA A 28 14.84 -8.79 -8.61
N VAL A 29 15.29 -7.86 -9.45
CA VAL A 29 16.38 -6.92 -9.09
C VAL A 29 15.96 -6.01 -7.92
N VAL A 30 14.76 -5.44 -7.94
CA VAL A 30 14.21 -4.62 -6.84
C VAL A 30 14.18 -5.41 -5.54
N LEU A 31 13.68 -6.65 -5.56
CA LEU A 31 13.66 -7.53 -4.39
C LEU A 31 15.08 -7.88 -3.92
N TRP A 32 15.99 -8.17 -4.84
CA TRP A 32 17.39 -8.42 -4.50
C TRP A 32 18.02 -7.20 -3.81
N PHE A 33 17.75 -5.98 -4.30
CA PHE A 33 18.18 -4.75 -3.63
C PHE A 33 17.58 -4.63 -2.22
N ALA A 34 16.29 -4.88 -2.05
CA ALA A 34 15.62 -4.81 -0.75
C ALA A 34 16.10 -5.88 0.26
N ILE A 35 16.56 -7.04 -0.22
CA ILE A 35 17.05 -8.16 0.61
C ILE A 35 18.53 -8.01 0.93
N ARG A 36 19.36 -7.69 -0.06
CA ARG A 36 20.83 -7.78 0.03
C ARG A 36 21.52 -6.44 0.18
N VAL A 37 20.95 -5.38 -0.40
CA VAL A 37 21.63 -4.08 -0.48
C VAL A 37 21.12 -3.15 0.60
N VAL A 38 19.81 -2.90 0.67
CA VAL A 38 19.21 -1.97 1.63
C VAL A 38 18.21 -2.74 2.51
N PRO A 39 18.66 -3.66 3.38
CA PRO A 39 17.79 -4.37 4.30
C PRO A 39 17.26 -3.40 5.36
N LEU A 40 16.00 -2.99 5.20
CA LEU A 40 15.31 -2.09 6.13
C LEU A 40 14.67 -2.84 7.32
N ASP A 41 15.11 -4.07 7.59
CA ASP A 41 14.53 -4.98 8.59
C ASP A 41 14.49 -4.39 10.00
N VAL A 42 15.54 -3.67 10.41
CA VAL A 42 15.63 -3.00 11.72
C VAL A 42 14.38 -2.14 12.00
N TYR A 43 13.87 -1.44 10.99
CA TYR A 43 12.68 -0.61 11.14
C TYR A 43 11.37 -1.40 10.99
N TRP A 44 11.32 -2.43 10.15
CA TRP A 44 10.11 -3.24 9.99
C TRP A 44 9.80 -4.11 11.20
N MET A 45 10.83 -4.72 11.77
CA MET A 45 10.69 -5.53 12.97
C MET A 45 10.12 -4.69 14.13
N SER A 46 10.44 -3.39 14.18
CA SER A 46 9.94 -2.49 15.22
C SER A 46 8.42 -2.26 15.20
N TYR A 47 7.71 -2.68 14.15
CA TYR A 47 6.25 -2.66 14.13
C TYR A 47 5.61 -3.73 15.00
N TYR A 48 6.38 -4.75 15.40
CA TYR A 48 5.91 -5.92 16.13
C TYR A 48 6.51 -6.01 17.54
N THR A 49 7.12 -4.92 18.05
CA THR A 49 7.77 -4.89 19.38
C THR A 49 6.78 -4.70 20.52
N ALA A 50 5.65 -4.03 20.28
CA ALA A 50 4.65 -3.78 21.31
C ALA A 50 3.61 -4.90 21.35
N ASP A 51 3.33 -5.40 22.55
CA ASP A 51 2.30 -6.40 22.85
C ASP A 51 1.36 -5.93 23.98
N TYR A 52 0.41 -6.77 24.39
CA TYR A 52 -0.57 -6.40 25.42
C TYR A 52 -0.15 -6.77 26.85
N THR A 53 1.07 -7.25 27.07
CA THR A 53 1.58 -7.66 28.40
C THR A 53 1.55 -6.50 29.40
N HIS A 54 1.75 -5.27 28.93
CA HIS A 54 1.72 -4.06 29.77
C HIS A 54 0.41 -3.25 29.63
N GLY A 55 -0.64 -3.87 29.11
CA GLY A 55 -1.96 -3.27 28.93
C GLY A 55 -2.29 -2.96 27.47
N PHE A 56 -3.46 -2.37 27.23
CA PHE A 56 -3.93 -2.05 25.89
C PHE A 56 -3.11 -0.91 25.27
N VAL A 57 -2.41 -1.18 24.17
CA VAL A 57 -1.52 -0.23 23.47
C VAL A 57 -1.69 -0.34 21.95
N ARG A 58 -1.39 0.74 21.23
CA ARG A 58 -1.30 0.71 19.76
C ARG A 58 -0.34 -0.38 19.29
N ARG A 59 -0.67 -1.06 18.18
CA ARG A 59 0.07 -2.20 17.61
C ARG A 59 0.20 -3.43 18.51
N GLY A 60 -0.47 -3.47 19.66
CA GLY A 60 -0.31 -4.59 20.60
C GLY A 60 -0.64 -5.95 19.98
N LEU A 61 -1.63 -6.03 19.08
CA LEU A 61 -1.93 -7.29 18.39
C LEU A 61 -0.78 -7.75 17.48
N ALA A 62 0.03 -6.82 16.95
CA ALA A 62 1.21 -7.17 16.17
C ALA A 62 2.25 -7.92 17.01
N GLY A 63 2.51 -7.48 18.24
CA GLY A 63 3.38 -8.19 19.17
C GLY A 63 2.80 -9.52 19.62
N GLU A 64 1.49 -9.61 19.86
CA GLU A 64 0.83 -10.89 20.18
C GLU A 64 1.01 -11.94 19.06
N LEU A 65 1.03 -11.54 17.78
CA LEU A 65 1.35 -12.46 16.68
C LEU A 65 2.78 -13.01 16.77
N VAL A 66 3.75 -12.20 17.21
CA VAL A 66 5.13 -12.65 17.41
C VAL A 66 5.24 -13.58 18.62
N ARG A 67 4.43 -13.37 19.66
CA ARG A 67 4.40 -14.22 20.86
C ARG A 67 3.92 -15.65 20.60
N LEU A 68 3.31 -15.92 19.45
CA LEU A 68 3.05 -17.29 18.98
C LEU A 68 4.35 -18.09 18.77
N ALA A 69 5.48 -17.41 18.59
CA ALA A 69 6.82 -17.99 18.45
C ALA A 69 7.81 -17.32 19.44
N PRO A 70 7.64 -17.51 20.76
CA PRO A 70 8.27 -16.67 21.79
C PRO A 70 9.81 -16.78 21.84
N ARG A 71 10.40 -17.84 21.29
CA ARG A 71 11.86 -18.03 21.20
C ARG A 71 12.48 -17.53 19.89
N HIS A 72 11.67 -17.00 18.98
CA HIS A 72 12.07 -16.72 17.60
C HIS A 72 11.66 -15.32 17.15
N TYR A 73 11.81 -14.30 18.01
CA TYR A 73 11.41 -12.91 17.71
C TYR A 73 11.84 -12.45 16.30
N PHE A 74 13.12 -12.54 15.97
CA PHE A 74 13.66 -12.10 14.67
C PHE A 74 13.17 -12.96 13.50
N GLY A 75 13.06 -14.27 13.69
CA GLY A 75 12.52 -15.18 12.67
C GLY A 75 11.04 -14.92 12.40
N ALA A 76 10.25 -14.70 13.45
CA ALA A 76 8.82 -14.42 13.38
C ALA A 76 8.55 -13.05 12.74
N THR A 77 9.25 -11.99 13.16
CA THR A 77 9.10 -10.65 12.58
C THR A 77 9.56 -10.58 11.13
N LEU A 78 10.67 -11.25 10.78
CA LEU A 78 11.11 -11.37 9.38
C LEU A 78 10.09 -12.14 8.54
N SER A 79 9.51 -13.20 9.09
CA SER A 79 8.45 -13.97 8.42
C SER A 79 7.20 -13.11 8.19
N LEU A 80 6.76 -12.34 9.20
CA LEU A 80 5.61 -11.44 9.11
C LEU A 80 5.85 -10.31 8.10
N ARG A 81 7.07 -9.76 8.05
CA ARG A 81 7.48 -8.78 7.03
C ARG A 81 7.20 -9.35 5.63
N TRP A 82 7.79 -10.49 5.28
CA TRP A 82 7.65 -11.06 3.94
C TRP A 82 6.26 -11.62 3.67
N LEU A 83 5.56 -12.13 4.68
CA LEU A 83 4.17 -12.53 4.57
C LEU A 83 3.29 -11.34 4.15
N SER A 84 3.49 -10.17 4.75
CA SER A 84 2.75 -8.96 4.38
C SER A 84 2.98 -8.56 2.92
N THR A 85 4.23 -8.63 2.45
CA THR A 85 4.60 -8.41 1.04
C THR A 85 3.92 -9.41 0.11
N VAL A 86 3.99 -10.72 0.42
CA VAL A 86 3.40 -11.78 -0.41
C VAL A 86 1.89 -11.65 -0.49
N VAL A 87 1.22 -11.46 0.66
CA VAL A 87 -0.24 -11.30 0.73
C VAL A 87 -0.69 -10.07 -0.05
N TYR A 88 0.03 -8.96 0.06
CA TYR A 88 -0.25 -7.74 -0.69
C TYR A 88 -0.09 -7.90 -2.20
N LEU A 89 1.03 -8.47 -2.65
CA LEU A 89 1.25 -8.75 -4.06
C LEU A 89 0.22 -9.76 -4.60
N GLY A 90 -0.22 -10.73 -3.78
CA GLY A 90 -1.34 -11.62 -4.08
C GLY A 90 -2.66 -10.86 -4.27
N GLY A 91 -2.94 -9.85 -3.44
CA GLY A 91 -4.07 -8.95 -3.61
C GLY A 91 -4.04 -8.17 -4.92
N LEU A 92 -2.88 -7.57 -5.27
CA LEU A 92 -2.70 -6.89 -6.56
C LEU A 92 -2.82 -7.86 -7.74
N ALA A 93 -2.28 -9.07 -7.62
CA ALA A 93 -2.41 -10.11 -8.62
C ALA A 93 -3.87 -10.55 -8.81
N THR A 94 -4.66 -10.57 -7.74
CA THR A 94 -6.11 -10.82 -7.80
C THR A 94 -6.81 -9.75 -8.62
N VAL A 95 -6.52 -8.46 -8.38
CA VAL A 95 -7.08 -7.35 -9.17
C VAL A 95 -6.69 -7.49 -10.65
N SER A 96 -5.40 -7.72 -10.93
CA SER A 96 -4.91 -7.98 -12.29
C SER A 96 -5.61 -9.18 -12.94
N GLY A 97 -5.85 -10.25 -12.18
CA GLY A 97 -6.60 -11.43 -12.62
C GLY A 97 -8.03 -11.07 -13.00
N VAL A 98 -8.75 -10.34 -12.15
CA VAL A 98 -10.11 -9.89 -12.48
C VAL A 98 -10.10 -9.03 -13.75
N VAL A 99 -9.17 -8.09 -13.88
CA VAL A 99 -9.02 -7.26 -15.09
C VAL A 99 -8.74 -8.11 -16.33
N LEU A 100 -7.95 -9.17 -16.24
CA LEU A 100 -7.61 -10.02 -17.39
C LEU A 100 -8.73 -10.98 -17.79
N PHE A 101 -9.54 -11.43 -16.83
CA PHE A 101 -10.47 -12.55 -17.03
C PHE A 101 -11.96 -12.17 -16.97
N SER A 102 -12.32 -10.92 -16.65
CA SER A 102 -13.74 -10.49 -16.56
C SER A 102 -14.44 -10.25 -17.91
N GLY A 103 -13.75 -10.43 -19.05
CA GLY A 103 -14.28 -10.13 -20.38
C GLY A 103 -13.41 -10.69 -21.51
N HIS A 104 -13.55 -10.15 -22.71
CA HIS A 104 -12.72 -10.55 -23.85
C HIS A 104 -11.27 -10.14 -23.63
N ARG A 105 -10.33 -10.99 -24.06
CA ARG A 105 -8.91 -10.65 -24.00
C ARG A 105 -8.63 -9.47 -24.94
N SER A 106 -8.06 -8.40 -24.41
CA SER A 106 -7.66 -7.23 -25.18
C SER A 106 -6.24 -6.80 -24.82
N GLY A 107 -5.57 -6.11 -25.75
CA GLY A 107 -4.23 -5.54 -25.50
C GLY A 107 -4.24 -4.56 -24.32
N ARG A 108 -5.33 -3.81 -24.14
CA ARG A 108 -5.50 -2.85 -23.02
C ARG A 108 -5.53 -3.55 -21.66
N ARG A 109 -6.28 -4.66 -21.53
CA ARG A 109 -6.30 -5.46 -20.29
C ARG A 109 -4.91 -6.00 -19.96
N VAL A 110 -4.17 -6.48 -20.97
CA VAL A 110 -2.79 -6.96 -20.81
C VAL A 110 -1.87 -5.81 -20.39
N MET A 111 -1.93 -4.64 -21.02
CA MET A 111 -1.11 -3.47 -20.67
C MET A 111 -1.34 -3.03 -19.22
N VAL A 112 -2.60 -2.92 -18.79
CA VAL A 112 -2.98 -2.55 -17.42
C VAL A 112 -2.48 -3.58 -16.40
N ALA A 113 -2.70 -4.88 -16.65
CA ALA A 113 -2.24 -5.91 -15.74
C ALA A 113 -0.70 -5.97 -15.65
N THR A 114 -0.03 -5.71 -16.78
CA THR A 114 1.44 -5.76 -16.88
C THR A 114 2.11 -4.57 -16.20
N VAL A 115 1.48 -3.38 -16.18
CA VAL A 115 2.06 -2.21 -15.49
C VAL A 115 1.89 -2.26 -13.98
N MET A 116 0.93 -3.05 -13.46
CA MET A 116 0.61 -3.15 -12.02
C MET A 116 1.84 -3.28 -11.11
N PRO A 117 2.84 -4.16 -11.39
CA PRO A 117 4.02 -4.30 -10.54
C PRO A 117 4.91 -3.06 -10.46
N LEU A 118 4.83 -2.17 -11.46
CA LEU A 118 5.65 -0.95 -11.55
C LEU A 118 5.00 0.26 -10.90
N LEU A 119 3.67 0.25 -10.70
CA LEU A 119 2.96 1.41 -10.17
C LEU A 119 3.55 1.86 -8.82
N PRO A 120 3.32 3.11 -8.38
CA PRO A 120 3.86 3.60 -7.11
C PRO A 120 3.58 2.67 -5.91
N PHE A 121 2.42 2.00 -5.91
CA PHE A 121 2.02 1.02 -4.90
C PHE A 121 2.37 -0.43 -5.27
N GLY A 122 3.16 -0.67 -6.30
CA GLY A 122 3.54 -2.00 -6.80
C GLY A 122 4.66 -2.67 -6.00
N VAL A 123 5.55 -3.37 -6.70
CA VAL A 123 6.66 -4.14 -6.09
C VAL A 123 7.60 -3.27 -5.24
N PRO A 124 8.03 -2.07 -5.65
CA PRO A 124 8.90 -1.25 -4.80
C PRO A 124 8.26 -0.91 -3.46
N PHE A 125 6.97 -0.56 -3.45
CA PHE A 125 6.23 -0.30 -2.22
C PHE A 125 6.16 -1.54 -1.34
N ALA A 126 5.82 -2.69 -1.93
CA ALA A 126 5.71 -3.95 -1.21
C ALA A 126 7.06 -4.41 -0.62
N ALA A 127 8.18 -4.09 -1.27
CA ALA A 127 9.53 -4.51 -0.87
C ALA A 127 10.18 -3.55 0.14
N PHE A 128 10.06 -2.24 -0.09
CA PHE A 128 10.70 -1.18 0.70
C PHE A 128 9.76 -0.49 1.69
N SER A 129 8.48 -0.85 1.73
CA SER A 129 7.51 -0.40 2.73
C SER A 129 6.73 -1.59 3.30
N ALA A 130 7.45 -2.67 3.63
CA ALA A 130 6.94 -3.97 4.09
C ALA A 130 6.39 -3.92 5.54
N ARG A 131 5.40 -3.05 5.75
CA ARG A 131 4.74 -2.74 7.01
C ARG A 131 3.38 -3.44 7.10
N PRO A 132 2.78 -3.57 8.30
CA PRO A 132 1.51 -4.25 8.47
C PRO A 132 0.32 -3.68 7.66
N ASP A 133 0.36 -2.41 7.23
CA ASP A 133 -0.67 -1.80 6.37
C ASP A 133 -0.77 -2.45 4.98
N LEU A 134 0.26 -3.19 4.55
CA LEU A 134 0.17 -4.04 3.36
C LEU A 134 -0.98 -5.07 3.46
N PHE A 135 -1.28 -5.57 4.66
CA PHE A 135 -2.45 -6.44 4.86
C PHE A 135 -3.77 -5.69 4.61
N GLY A 136 -3.85 -4.41 4.99
CA GLY A 136 -5.02 -3.57 4.72
C GLY A 136 -5.22 -3.34 3.22
N GLY A 137 -4.15 -3.06 2.49
CA GLY A 137 -4.18 -2.93 1.03
C GLY A 137 -4.59 -4.23 0.33
N ALA A 138 -4.12 -5.37 0.82
CA ALA A 138 -4.51 -6.69 0.31
C ALA A 138 -6.00 -6.96 0.56
N ALA A 139 -6.49 -6.65 1.77
CA ALA A 139 -7.89 -6.79 2.13
C ALA A 139 -8.78 -5.91 1.24
N LEU A 140 -8.37 -4.66 0.96
CA LEU A 140 -9.11 -3.76 0.08
C LEU A 140 -9.14 -4.29 -1.37
N ALA A 141 -8.02 -4.80 -1.87
CA ALA A 141 -7.93 -5.39 -3.20
C ALA A 141 -8.84 -6.61 -3.36
N ALA A 142 -8.85 -7.51 -2.37
CA ALA A 142 -9.72 -8.68 -2.34
C ALA A 142 -11.20 -8.28 -2.21
N PHE A 143 -11.54 -7.37 -1.29
CA PHE A 143 -12.89 -6.86 -1.09
C PHE A 143 -13.44 -6.19 -2.35
N SER A 144 -12.66 -5.31 -2.98
CA SER A 144 -13.05 -4.63 -4.22
C SER A 144 -13.28 -5.62 -5.35
N SER A 145 -12.38 -6.59 -5.50
CA SER A 145 -12.51 -7.67 -6.50
C SER A 145 -13.76 -8.51 -6.26
N ALA A 146 -14.04 -8.87 -5.01
CA ALA A 146 -15.23 -9.62 -4.63
C ALA A 146 -16.52 -8.83 -4.94
N LEU A 147 -16.58 -7.54 -4.62
CA LEU A 147 -17.71 -6.69 -4.97
C LEU A 147 -17.91 -6.56 -6.48
N ALA A 148 -16.82 -6.46 -7.26
CA ALA A 148 -16.90 -6.37 -8.72
C ALA A 148 -17.52 -7.62 -9.36
N LEU A 149 -17.33 -8.79 -8.75
CA LEU A 149 -17.81 -10.08 -9.23
C LEU A 149 -19.18 -10.49 -8.65
N THR A 150 -19.53 -9.98 -7.48
CA THR A 150 -20.75 -10.38 -6.76
C THR A 150 -22.01 -9.85 -7.44
N ARG A 151 -23.03 -10.71 -7.59
CA ARG A 151 -24.35 -10.36 -8.12
C ARG A 151 -25.47 -10.38 -7.07
N SER A 152 -25.24 -11.00 -5.92
CA SER A 152 -26.23 -11.13 -4.85
C SER A 152 -26.04 -10.07 -3.77
N ARG A 153 -27.14 -9.42 -3.38
CA ARG A 153 -27.18 -8.43 -2.29
C ARG A 153 -26.68 -8.99 -0.97
N THR A 154 -27.08 -10.21 -0.62
CA THR A 154 -26.69 -10.88 0.64
C THR A 154 -25.19 -11.12 0.66
N VAL A 155 -24.64 -11.66 -0.43
CA VAL A 155 -23.20 -11.93 -0.55
C VAL A 155 -22.40 -10.62 -0.51
N ALA A 156 -22.86 -9.57 -1.20
CA ALA A 156 -22.19 -8.27 -1.19
C ALA A 156 -22.21 -7.65 0.22
N THR A 157 -23.31 -7.79 0.95
CA THR A 157 -23.41 -7.32 2.34
C THR A 157 -22.47 -8.09 3.27
N ALA A 158 -22.37 -9.42 3.08
CA ALA A 158 -21.44 -10.26 3.83
C ALA A 158 -19.98 -9.86 3.56
N TRP A 159 -19.62 -9.53 2.31
CA TRP A 159 -18.29 -9.00 1.99
C TRP A 159 -18.02 -7.66 2.67
N CYS A 160 -18.98 -6.74 2.72
CA CYS A 160 -18.82 -5.47 3.46
C CYS A 160 -18.57 -5.71 4.96
N ALA A 161 -19.36 -6.58 5.58
CA ALA A 161 -19.20 -6.92 7.00
C ALA A 161 -17.86 -7.61 7.28
N THR A 162 -17.48 -8.59 6.44
CA THR A 162 -16.22 -9.32 6.55
C THR A 162 -15.03 -8.39 6.42
N TYR A 163 -15.03 -7.52 5.41
CA TYR A 163 -14.00 -6.51 5.23
C TYR A 163 -13.89 -5.58 6.45
N GLY A 164 -15.03 -5.09 6.98
CA GLY A 164 -15.03 -4.25 8.18
C GLY A 164 -14.40 -4.95 9.39
N VAL A 165 -14.76 -6.21 9.64
CA VAL A 165 -14.18 -7.02 10.74
C VAL A 165 -12.68 -7.22 10.54
N VAL A 166 -12.25 -7.57 9.33
CA VAL A 166 -10.82 -7.74 8.99
C VAL A 166 -10.06 -6.44 9.21
N ILE A 167 -10.58 -5.31 8.73
CA ILE A 167 -9.95 -4.01 8.93
C ILE A 167 -9.90 -3.62 10.41
N ALA A 168 -10.94 -3.89 11.20
CA ALA A 168 -10.92 -3.66 12.64
C ALA A 168 -9.80 -4.46 13.33
N ALA A 169 -9.66 -5.75 13.01
CA ALA A 169 -8.55 -6.57 13.52
C ALA A 169 -7.19 -6.04 13.07
N LEU A 170 -7.04 -5.67 11.80
CA LEU A 170 -5.79 -5.10 11.28
C LEU A 170 -5.46 -3.75 11.91
N THR A 171 -6.45 -2.93 12.27
CA THR A 171 -6.25 -1.68 13.03
C THR A 171 -5.59 -1.93 14.39
N LEU A 172 -5.83 -3.08 15.02
CA LEU A 172 -5.14 -3.46 16.26
C LEU A 172 -3.67 -3.85 16.02
N VAL A 173 -3.34 -4.34 14.81
CA VAL A 173 -1.96 -4.62 14.37
C VAL A 173 -1.25 -3.31 14.02
N HIS A 174 -1.94 -2.38 13.34
CA HIS A 174 -1.43 -1.06 13.04
C HIS A 174 -2.57 -0.04 13.00
N GLU A 175 -2.51 0.93 13.92
CA GLU A 175 -3.59 1.85 14.28
C GLU A 175 -4.13 2.71 13.13
N ALA A 176 -3.30 3.03 12.14
CA ALA A 176 -3.72 3.83 10.99
C ALA A 176 -4.52 3.07 9.91
N ILE A 177 -4.53 1.72 9.91
CA ILE A 177 -5.12 0.93 8.80
C ILE A 177 -6.60 1.26 8.58
N GLY A 178 -7.38 1.34 9.66
CA GLY A 178 -8.82 1.64 9.58
C GLY A 178 -9.14 2.98 8.93
N LEU A 179 -8.23 3.95 9.04
CA LEU A 179 -8.36 5.27 8.45
C LEU A 179 -7.81 5.32 7.01
N GLN A 180 -6.67 4.68 6.78
CA GLN A 180 -5.95 4.69 5.50
C GLN A 180 -6.78 4.14 4.34
N PHE A 181 -7.50 3.04 4.55
CA PHE A 181 -8.25 2.34 3.50
C PHE A 181 -9.75 2.66 3.51
N ALA A 182 -10.18 3.64 4.31
CA ALA A 182 -11.59 4.05 4.40
C ALA A 182 -12.08 4.67 3.08
N LEU A 183 -11.25 5.49 2.44
CA LEU A 183 -11.57 6.08 1.14
C LEU A 183 -11.79 4.99 0.09
N GLY A 184 -10.86 4.06 -0.06
CA GLY A 184 -10.98 2.90 -0.95
C GLY A 184 -12.23 2.07 -0.69
N ALA A 185 -12.58 1.83 0.58
CA ALA A 185 -13.77 1.08 0.95
C ALA A 185 -15.08 1.80 0.53
N PHE A 186 -15.18 3.11 0.77
CA PHE A 186 -16.32 3.90 0.27
C PHE A 186 -16.40 3.85 -1.25
N LEU A 187 -15.29 4.05 -1.95
CA LEU A 187 -15.23 4.01 -3.41
C LEU A 187 -15.63 2.63 -3.95
N ALA A 188 -15.13 1.54 -3.37
CA ALA A 188 -15.46 0.18 -3.76
C ALA A 188 -16.97 -0.09 -3.64
N VAL A 189 -17.59 0.29 -2.52
CA VAL A 189 -19.03 0.11 -2.33
C VAL A 189 -19.85 1.00 -3.27
N ILE A 190 -19.43 2.25 -3.49
CA ILE A 190 -20.12 3.19 -4.39
C ILE A 190 -20.09 2.70 -5.84
N VAL A 191 -18.90 2.32 -6.32
CA VAL A 191 -18.63 2.09 -7.74
C VAL A 191 -18.82 0.62 -8.14
N LEU A 192 -18.44 -0.33 -7.27
CA LEU A 192 -18.45 -1.76 -7.56
C LEU A 192 -19.69 -2.46 -6.99
N GLY A 193 -20.24 -1.95 -5.89
CA GLY A 193 -21.33 -2.54 -5.11
C GLY A 193 -22.75 -2.40 -5.70
N ALA A 194 -22.92 -2.50 -7.02
CA ALA A 194 -24.23 -2.38 -7.68
C ALA A 194 -25.27 -3.36 -7.10
N ALA A 195 -24.85 -4.58 -6.75
CA ALA A 195 -25.71 -5.60 -6.15
C ALA A 195 -26.28 -5.23 -4.77
N LEU A 196 -25.76 -4.19 -4.09
CA LEU A 196 -26.28 -3.74 -2.80
C LEU A 196 -27.57 -2.94 -2.94
N GLU A 197 -27.81 -2.31 -4.10
CA GLU A 197 -28.99 -1.48 -4.38
C GLU A 197 -29.30 -0.50 -3.22
N THR A 198 -30.45 -0.64 -2.57
CA THR A 198 -30.88 0.19 -1.44
C THR A 198 -30.05 -0.03 -0.16
N ALA A 199 -29.33 -1.14 -0.03
CA ALA A 199 -28.45 -1.43 1.11
C ALA A 199 -27.06 -0.77 1.01
N GLN A 200 -26.76 -0.02 -0.05
CA GLN A 200 -25.42 0.53 -0.26
C GLN A 200 -24.92 1.38 0.92
N ARG A 201 -25.79 2.19 1.56
CA ARG A 201 -25.44 2.95 2.77
C ARG A 201 -25.03 2.06 3.93
N ARG A 202 -25.79 0.98 4.16
CA ARG A 202 -25.45 -0.02 5.19
C ARG A 202 -24.15 -0.73 4.85
N GLY A 203 -23.92 -1.08 3.59
CA GLY A 203 -22.66 -1.68 3.13
C GLY A 203 -21.45 -0.78 3.41
N MET A 204 -21.57 0.52 3.14
CA MET A 204 -20.52 1.50 3.45
C MET A 204 -20.22 1.56 4.96
N LEU A 205 -21.26 1.63 5.79
CA LEU A 205 -21.09 1.65 7.25
C LEU A 205 -20.46 0.36 7.77
N LEU A 206 -20.90 -0.81 7.28
CA LEU A 206 -20.34 -2.11 7.67
C LEU A 206 -18.87 -2.24 7.28
N ALA A 207 -18.47 -1.68 6.13
CA ALA A 207 -17.09 -1.75 5.64
C ALA A 207 -16.13 -0.78 6.36
N VAL A 208 -16.61 0.41 6.76
CA VAL A 208 -15.74 1.48 7.27
C VAL A 208 -15.82 1.64 8.80
N LEU A 209 -17.02 1.60 9.37
CA LEU A 209 -17.24 1.96 10.77
C LEU A 209 -16.44 1.09 11.75
N PRO A 210 -16.33 -0.25 11.59
CA PRO A 210 -15.54 -1.06 12.52
C PRO A 210 -14.08 -0.60 12.63
N GLY A 211 -13.41 -0.34 11.49
CA GLY A 211 -12.03 0.14 11.48
C GLY A 211 -11.84 1.51 12.11
N VAL A 212 -12.77 2.44 11.83
CA VAL A 212 -12.77 3.79 12.41
C VAL A 212 -12.99 3.74 13.92
N LEU A 213 -13.96 2.95 14.38
CA LEU A 213 -14.22 2.79 15.81
C LEU A 213 -13.04 2.15 16.53
N THR A 214 -12.43 1.10 15.96
CA THR A 214 -11.22 0.50 16.56
C THR A 214 -10.08 1.51 16.62
N THR A 215 -9.92 2.37 15.61
CA THR A 215 -8.90 3.43 15.65
C THR A 215 -9.18 4.42 16.77
N ALA A 216 -10.44 4.85 16.92
CA ALA A 216 -10.85 5.74 18.00
C ALA A 216 -10.64 5.11 19.38
N VAL A 217 -10.93 3.81 19.54
CA VAL A 217 -10.68 3.07 20.79
C VAL A 217 -9.19 3.01 21.10
N VAL A 218 -8.34 2.68 20.12
CA VAL A 218 -6.88 2.69 20.30
C VAL A 218 -6.37 4.08 20.67
N ALA A 219 -6.88 5.13 20.04
CA ALA A 219 -6.47 6.50 20.32
C ALA A 219 -6.95 7.01 21.69
N ALA A 220 -8.13 6.58 22.17
CA ALA A 220 -8.71 7.05 23.42
C ALA A 220 -8.27 6.23 24.65
N PHE A 221 -8.06 4.93 24.48
CA PHE A 221 -7.80 4.00 25.58
C PHE A 221 -6.42 3.35 25.53
N GLY A 222 -5.64 3.59 24.47
CA GLY A 222 -4.27 3.12 24.38
C GLY A 222 -3.39 3.76 25.45
N ARG A 223 -2.53 2.97 26.08
CA ARG A 223 -1.53 3.49 27.02
C ARG A 223 -0.44 4.31 26.30
N HIS A 224 0.00 5.36 26.97
CA HIS A 224 1.00 6.33 26.49
C HIS A 224 2.13 6.56 27.51
N ASP A 225 2.43 5.55 28.33
CA ASP A 225 3.34 5.66 29.47
C ASP A 225 4.13 4.36 29.69
N ILE A 226 4.39 3.65 28.58
CA ILE A 226 4.94 2.29 28.62
C ILE A 226 6.23 2.12 27.83
N ALA A 227 6.85 3.19 27.32
CA ALA A 227 8.05 3.09 26.50
C ALA A 227 9.21 2.37 27.23
N ALA A 228 9.42 2.64 28.51
CA ALA A 228 10.49 2.03 29.30
C ALA A 228 10.29 0.51 29.47
N GLN A 229 9.05 0.08 29.75
CA GLN A 229 8.68 -1.33 29.90
C GLN A 229 8.80 -2.06 28.57
N LEU A 230 8.33 -1.45 27.48
CA LEU A 230 8.47 -2.02 26.14
C LEU A 230 9.95 -2.13 25.74
N CYS A 231 10.76 -1.10 26.00
CA CYS A 231 12.20 -1.12 25.74
C CYS A 231 12.88 -2.30 26.46
N ALA A 232 12.57 -2.53 27.74
CA ALA A 232 13.12 -3.64 28.50
C ALA A 232 12.77 -5.03 27.93
N ALA A 233 11.68 -5.14 27.16
CA ALA A 233 11.25 -6.37 26.50
C ALA A 233 11.86 -6.57 25.10
N VAL A 234 12.50 -5.55 24.52
CA VAL A 234 13.12 -5.66 23.19
C VAL A 234 14.37 -6.55 23.28
N PRO A 235 14.51 -7.59 22.44
CA PRO A 235 15.70 -8.45 22.47
C PRO A 235 16.92 -7.77 21.83
N HIS A 236 18.11 -7.99 22.40
CA HIS A 236 19.38 -7.62 21.78
C HIS A 236 19.70 -8.54 20.60
N HIS A 237 20.21 -7.95 19.52
CA HIS A 237 20.73 -8.66 18.35
C HIS A 237 21.39 -7.67 17.40
N LEU A 238 22.55 -8.03 16.85
CA LEU A 238 23.16 -7.22 15.80
C LEU A 238 22.40 -7.40 14.50
N VAL A 239 21.93 -6.30 13.93
CA VAL A 239 21.22 -6.28 12.65
C VAL A 239 21.85 -5.28 11.68
N PRO A 240 21.82 -5.55 10.36
CA PRO A 240 22.16 -4.56 9.35
C PRO A 240 21.31 -3.31 9.49
N ASN A 241 21.95 -2.14 9.51
CA ASN A 241 21.27 -0.85 9.59
C ASN A 241 21.78 0.10 8.49
N PRO A 242 21.15 0.08 7.30
CA PRO A 242 21.48 1.01 6.23
C PRO A 242 21.19 2.48 6.59
N PHE A 243 20.27 2.75 7.52
CA PHE A 243 19.92 4.13 7.90
C PHE A 243 21.07 4.88 8.58
N ALA A 244 22.01 4.16 9.21
CA ALA A 244 23.18 4.77 9.82
C ALA A 244 24.16 5.37 8.80
N THR A 245 24.10 4.93 7.54
CA THR A 245 25.10 5.27 6.51
C THR A 245 24.49 5.88 5.25
N VAL A 246 23.32 5.41 4.82
CA VAL A 246 22.63 5.85 3.60
C VAL A 246 21.74 7.05 3.90
N THR A 247 22.24 8.24 3.63
CA THR A 247 21.54 9.53 3.83
C THR A 247 21.30 10.30 2.53
N SER A 248 21.81 9.80 1.41
CA SER A 248 21.76 10.43 0.09
C SER A 248 22.07 9.42 -1.03
N PRO A 249 21.73 9.69 -2.30
CA PRO A 249 22.13 8.83 -3.42
C PRO A 249 23.64 8.57 -3.49
N ALA A 250 24.47 9.58 -3.16
CA ALA A 250 25.91 9.44 -3.14
C ALA A 250 26.42 8.53 -2.02
N THR A 251 25.77 8.53 -0.84
CA THR A 251 26.10 7.60 0.24
C THR A 251 25.57 6.19 -0.04
N LEU A 252 24.41 6.05 -0.68
CA LEU A 252 23.93 4.75 -1.19
C LEU A 252 24.94 4.13 -2.15
N MET A 253 25.44 4.89 -3.13
CA MET A 253 26.42 4.38 -4.09
C MET A 253 27.72 3.93 -3.39
N ARG A 254 28.23 4.71 -2.43
CA ARG A 254 29.38 4.31 -1.62
C ARG A 254 29.11 3.07 -0.78
N TYR A 255 27.94 2.98 -0.17
CA TYR A 255 27.52 1.84 0.63
C TYR A 255 27.47 0.56 -0.22
N VAL A 256 26.90 0.64 -1.44
CA VAL A 256 26.84 -0.47 -2.41
C VAL A 256 28.24 -0.94 -2.79
N LEU A 257 29.16 -0.01 -3.03
CA LEU A 257 30.54 -0.32 -3.42
C LEU A 257 31.38 -0.87 -2.24
N ALA A 258 31.14 -0.40 -1.02
CA ALA A 258 31.88 -0.80 0.17
C ALA A 258 31.47 -2.20 0.70
N GLY A 259 30.27 -2.66 0.37
CA GLY A 259 29.84 -4.05 0.59
C GLY A 259 29.59 -4.48 2.04
N GLN A 260 29.76 -3.60 3.03
CA GLN A 260 29.53 -3.92 4.45
C GLN A 260 28.44 -3.03 5.07
N PRO A 261 27.28 -3.60 5.46
CA PRO A 261 26.30 -2.91 6.27
C PRO A 261 26.87 -2.54 7.63
N SER A 262 26.76 -1.27 8.03
CA SER A 262 26.89 -0.88 9.43
C SER A 262 25.92 -1.74 10.26
N GLN A 263 26.45 -2.43 11.25
CA GLN A 263 25.64 -3.19 12.21
C GLN A 263 25.25 -2.26 13.35
N THR A 264 24.04 -2.43 13.86
CA THR A 264 23.60 -1.77 15.10
C THR A 264 22.92 -2.81 15.98
N ASP A 265 23.04 -2.67 17.29
CA ASP A 265 22.24 -3.48 18.19
C ASP A 265 20.76 -3.06 18.09
N TYR A 266 19.90 -4.05 17.83
CA TYR A 266 18.48 -3.86 17.58
C TYR A 266 17.78 -3.21 18.78
N HIS A 267 18.07 -3.68 20.00
CA HIS A 267 17.49 -3.13 21.22
C HIS A 267 17.86 -1.65 21.35
N ASP A 268 19.15 -1.31 21.27
CA ASP A 268 19.61 0.07 21.39
C ASP A 268 18.96 0.99 20.35
N TRP A 269 18.87 0.53 19.09
CA TRP A 269 18.28 1.33 18.02
C TRP A 269 16.77 1.54 18.23
N VAL A 270 16.04 0.49 18.58
CA VAL A 270 14.58 0.55 18.80
C VAL A 270 14.25 1.39 20.04
N CYS A 271 14.97 1.20 21.14
CA CYS A 271 14.80 1.97 22.37
C CYS A 271 15.10 3.45 22.18
N ARG A 272 16.04 3.81 21.30
CA ARG A 272 16.34 5.21 20.98
C ARG A 272 15.34 5.83 20.01
N ASN A 273 14.99 5.13 18.92
CA ASN A 273 14.31 5.73 17.77
C ASN A 273 12.79 5.45 17.73
N VAL A 274 12.33 4.36 18.36
CA VAL A 274 10.95 3.87 18.22
C VAL A 274 10.19 3.94 19.54
N MET A 275 10.76 3.41 20.62
CA MET A 275 10.10 3.32 21.92
C MET A 275 9.61 4.67 22.47
N PRO A 276 10.35 5.81 22.35
CA PRO A 276 9.86 7.09 22.85
C PRO A 276 8.54 7.52 22.24
N ASN A 277 8.22 7.06 21.02
CA ASN A 277 6.95 7.37 20.38
C ASN A 277 5.74 6.69 21.05
N TYR A 278 5.96 5.71 21.93
CA TYR A 278 4.90 5.07 22.70
C TYR A 278 4.50 5.90 23.92
N ASP A 279 5.28 6.89 24.32
CA ASP A 279 4.88 7.86 25.34
C ASP A 279 4.19 9.10 24.74
N ASN A 280 4.26 9.25 23.42
CA ASN A 280 3.65 10.38 22.73
C ASN A 280 2.12 10.22 22.65
N GLY A 281 1.41 11.25 23.14
CA GLY A 281 0.00 11.46 22.81
C GLY A 281 -0.19 12.01 21.39
N ILE A 282 -1.43 12.27 21.01
CA ILE A 282 -1.78 12.80 19.67
C ILE A 282 -1.12 14.16 19.42
N ALA A 283 -1.12 15.06 20.40
CA ALA A 283 -0.53 16.39 20.27
C ALA A 283 0.98 16.34 20.04
N ASP A 284 1.68 15.43 20.73
CA ASP A 284 3.13 15.24 20.56
C ASP A 284 3.46 14.60 19.22
N ALA A 285 2.62 13.67 18.74
CA ALA A 285 2.74 13.13 17.39
C ALA A 285 2.61 14.23 16.31
N ILE A 286 1.63 15.13 16.45
CA ILE A 286 1.47 16.28 15.54
C ILE A 286 2.68 17.21 15.59
N ARG A 287 3.18 17.50 16.80
CA ARG A 287 4.38 18.33 16.97
C ARG A 287 5.60 17.69 16.30
N THR A 288 5.75 16.37 16.43
CA THR A 288 6.82 15.59 15.80
C THR A 288 6.76 15.69 14.28
N VAL A 289 5.58 15.61 13.67
CA VAL A 289 5.41 15.85 12.22
C VAL A 289 5.77 17.29 11.86
N GLY A 290 5.37 18.27 12.70
CA GLY A 290 5.75 19.67 12.51
C GLY A 290 7.26 19.92 12.48
N HIS A 291 8.04 19.15 13.24
CA HIS A 291 9.51 19.26 13.29
C HIS A 291 10.23 18.83 12.00
N ILE A 292 9.56 18.12 11.09
CA ILE A 292 10.07 17.84 9.74
C ILE A 292 10.27 19.13 8.94
N GLY A 293 9.46 20.15 9.25
CA GLY A 293 9.47 21.45 8.57
C GLY A 293 8.60 21.48 7.31
N ALA A 294 8.07 22.67 7.02
CA ALA A 294 7.12 22.87 5.92
C ALA A 294 7.68 22.46 4.55
N LEU A 295 8.98 22.64 4.32
CA LEU A 295 9.61 22.28 3.04
C LEU A 295 9.56 20.76 2.79
N GLY A 296 10.01 19.94 3.73
CA GLY A 296 10.02 18.47 3.59
C GLY A 296 8.63 17.90 3.38
N LEU A 297 7.65 18.38 4.16
CA LEU A 297 6.26 17.98 4.03
C LEU A 297 5.65 18.42 2.68
N THR A 298 5.92 19.66 2.25
CA THR A 298 5.40 20.19 0.97
C THR A 298 5.97 19.42 -0.23
N VAL A 299 7.28 19.15 -0.26
CA VAL A 299 7.91 18.37 -1.33
C VAL A 299 7.35 16.94 -1.37
N SER A 300 7.17 16.31 -0.19
CA SER A 300 6.57 14.98 -0.07
C SER A 300 5.13 14.94 -0.58
N LEU A 301 4.35 15.99 -0.29
CA LEU A 301 2.97 16.15 -0.75
C LEU A 301 2.93 16.27 -2.27
N ILE A 302 3.72 17.18 -2.85
CA ILE A 302 3.76 17.43 -4.29
C ILE A 302 4.21 16.17 -5.03
N PHE A 303 5.29 15.54 -4.58
CA PHE A 303 5.82 14.34 -5.23
C PHE A 303 4.82 13.18 -5.21
N GLY A 304 4.20 12.91 -4.05
CA GLY A 304 3.17 11.86 -3.95
C GLY A 304 1.92 12.18 -4.75
N ALA A 305 1.47 13.44 -4.77
CA ALA A 305 0.28 13.86 -5.52
C ALA A 305 0.52 13.76 -7.04
N CYS A 306 1.70 14.18 -7.51
CA CYS A 306 2.11 14.01 -8.91
C CYS A 306 2.16 12.53 -9.28
N ALA A 307 2.74 11.67 -8.44
CA ALA A 307 2.79 10.23 -8.70
C ALA A 307 1.37 9.60 -8.75
N ALA A 308 0.47 9.98 -7.84
CA ALA A 308 -0.92 9.55 -7.85
C ALA A 308 -1.66 10.00 -9.11
N ALA A 309 -1.50 11.27 -9.50
CA ALA A 309 -2.13 11.84 -10.68
C ALA A 309 -1.64 11.17 -11.97
N VAL A 310 -0.32 10.99 -12.13
CA VAL A 310 0.28 10.28 -13.28
C VAL A 310 -0.19 8.84 -13.33
N THR A 311 -0.32 8.17 -12.17
CA THR A 311 -0.83 6.80 -12.09
C THR A 311 -2.26 6.71 -12.59
N LEU A 312 -3.18 7.53 -12.08
CA LEU A 312 -4.59 7.49 -12.48
C LEU A 312 -4.78 7.91 -13.95
N TRP A 313 -4.08 8.96 -14.39
CA TRP A 313 -4.06 9.37 -15.79
C TRP A 313 -3.54 8.24 -16.69
N GLY A 314 -2.42 7.63 -16.32
CA GLY A 314 -1.82 6.53 -17.06
C GLY A 314 -2.77 5.35 -17.17
N LEU A 315 -3.36 4.91 -16.06
CA LEU A 315 -4.34 3.82 -16.06
C LEU A 315 -5.58 4.16 -16.89
N SER A 316 -6.03 5.41 -16.90
CA SER A 316 -7.13 5.87 -17.76
C SER A 316 -6.77 5.79 -19.26
N GLU A 317 -5.58 6.23 -19.66
CA GLU A 317 -5.12 6.13 -21.06
C GLU A 317 -4.92 4.67 -21.50
N LEU A 318 -4.34 3.83 -20.62
CA LEU A 318 -4.10 2.42 -20.90
C LEU A 318 -5.42 1.64 -21.01
N SER A 319 -6.34 1.84 -20.06
CA SER A 319 -7.66 1.21 -20.08
C SER A 319 -8.59 1.77 -21.15
N GLY A 320 -8.36 3.00 -21.63
CA GLY A 320 -9.27 3.70 -22.53
C GLY A 320 -10.51 4.28 -21.84
N VAL A 321 -10.69 4.02 -20.54
CA VAL A 321 -11.83 4.50 -19.76
C VAL A 321 -11.49 5.87 -19.19
N PRO A 322 -12.26 6.92 -19.49
CA PRO A 322 -11.93 8.26 -19.03
C PRO A 322 -12.24 8.43 -17.53
N LEU A 323 -11.34 9.09 -16.78
CA LEU A 323 -11.54 9.37 -15.35
C LEU A 323 -12.84 10.12 -15.05
N ARG A 324 -13.34 10.94 -15.99
CA ARG A 324 -14.63 11.63 -15.85
C ARG A 324 -15.80 10.66 -15.61
N ALA A 325 -15.82 9.51 -16.29
CA ALA A 325 -16.89 8.53 -16.14
C ALA A 325 -16.86 7.88 -14.74
N PHE A 326 -15.66 7.70 -14.19
CA PHE A 326 -15.49 7.27 -12.80
C PHE A 326 -16.02 8.31 -11.83
N VAL A 327 -15.64 9.59 -11.99
CA VAL A 327 -16.11 10.69 -11.14
C VAL A 327 -17.62 10.92 -11.24
N GLU A 328 -18.21 10.77 -12.43
CA GLU A 328 -19.66 10.85 -12.65
C GLU A 328 -20.42 9.81 -11.82
N THR A 329 -19.83 8.62 -11.62
CA THR A 329 -20.41 7.56 -10.77
C THR A 329 -20.44 7.98 -9.29
N LEU A 330 -19.59 8.92 -8.88
CA LEU A 330 -19.56 9.46 -7.52
C LEU A 330 -20.56 10.62 -7.32
N ARG A 331 -21.19 11.11 -8.39
CA ARG A 331 -22.13 12.24 -8.32
C ARG A 331 -23.33 11.86 -7.44
N GLY A 332 -23.68 12.74 -6.50
CA GLY A 332 -24.72 12.48 -5.49
C GLY A 332 -24.28 11.62 -4.31
N ARG A 333 -23.01 11.17 -4.28
CA ARG A 333 -22.39 10.44 -3.15
C ARG A 333 -21.26 11.22 -2.48
N THR A 334 -21.10 12.50 -2.82
CA THR A 334 -20.05 13.39 -2.32
C THR A 334 -19.85 13.35 -0.80
N PRO A 335 -20.89 13.34 0.06
CA PRO A 335 -20.68 13.29 1.51
C PRO A 335 -19.87 12.06 1.98
N TRP A 336 -20.05 10.90 1.35
CA TRP A 336 -19.32 9.68 1.69
C TRP A 336 -17.87 9.73 1.21
N VAL A 337 -17.64 10.29 0.01
CA VAL A 337 -16.28 10.49 -0.52
C VAL A 337 -15.53 11.50 0.34
N THR A 338 -16.17 12.61 0.69
CA THR A 338 -15.61 13.62 1.61
C THR A 338 -15.30 13.00 2.98
N ALA A 339 -16.20 12.20 3.54
CA ALA A 339 -15.95 11.48 4.79
C ALA A 339 -14.71 10.57 4.67
N GLY A 340 -14.58 9.81 3.58
CA GLY A 340 -13.39 9.00 3.30
C GLY A 340 -12.10 9.82 3.27
N VAL A 341 -12.10 10.96 2.57
CA VAL A 341 -10.93 11.87 2.52
C VAL A 341 -10.61 12.44 3.90
N LEU A 342 -11.61 12.89 4.65
CA LEU A 342 -11.44 13.44 6.00
C LEU A 342 -10.86 12.40 6.97
N LEU A 343 -11.24 11.13 6.83
CA LEU A 343 -10.71 10.04 7.67
C LEU A 343 -9.22 9.79 7.45
N VAL A 344 -8.66 10.16 6.29
CA VAL A 344 -7.22 10.02 6.02
C VAL A 344 -6.40 11.15 6.67
N ILE A 345 -7.00 12.32 6.92
CA ILE A 345 -6.30 13.50 7.46
C ILE A 345 -5.53 13.22 8.76
N PRO A 346 -6.09 12.53 9.78
CA PRO A 346 -5.35 12.20 11.00
C PRO A 346 -4.03 11.46 10.75
N VAL A 347 -3.96 10.63 9.70
CA VAL A 347 -2.74 9.90 9.31
C VAL A 347 -1.65 10.86 8.84
N PHE A 348 -2.01 11.89 8.08
CA PHE A 348 -1.08 12.95 7.65
C PHE A 348 -0.64 13.82 8.82
N LEU A 349 -1.55 14.10 9.75
CA LEU A 349 -1.25 14.93 10.93
C LEU A 349 -0.30 14.23 11.91
N THR A 350 -0.35 12.91 12.01
CA THR A 350 0.39 12.13 13.02
C THR A 350 1.55 11.31 12.46
N GLY A 351 1.74 11.26 11.14
CA GLY A 351 2.84 10.55 10.48
C GLY A 351 3.52 11.38 9.39
N PHE A 352 4.86 11.34 9.36
CA PHE A 352 5.68 12.14 8.43
C PHE A 352 5.87 11.52 7.03
N ASP A 353 5.43 10.28 6.81
CA ASP A 353 5.58 9.54 5.54
C ASP A 353 4.56 9.98 4.47
N TRP A 354 4.49 11.28 4.15
CA TRP A 354 3.43 11.84 3.30
C TRP A 354 3.41 11.29 1.87
N THR A 355 4.58 10.98 1.29
CA THR A 355 4.64 10.33 -0.04
C THR A 355 4.05 8.92 0.01
N ARG A 356 4.34 8.17 1.08
CA ARG A 356 3.74 6.85 1.32
C ARG A 356 2.22 6.95 1.48
N TRP A 357 1.71 7.91 2.26
CA TRP A 357 0.27 8.09 2.45
C TRP A 357 -0.45 8.38 1.13
N LEU A 358 0.14 9.20 0.27
CA LEU A 358 -0.40 9.45 -1.07
C LEU A 358 -0.29 8.23 -1.99
N THR A 359 0.71 7.38 -1.80
CA THR A 359 0.82 6.10 -2.51
C THR A 359 -0.30 5.13 -2.11
N ILE A 360 -0.70 5.10 -0.84
CA ILE A 360 -1.86 4.34 -0.36
C ILE A 360 -3.17 4.93 -0.90
N VAL A 361 -3.33 6.26 -0.89
CA VAL A 361 -4.50 6.90 -1.53
C VAL A 361 -4.55 6.60 -3.03
N ALA A 362 -3.40 6.54 -3.71
CA ALA A 362 -3.32 6.14 -5.11
C ALA A 362 -3.74 4.68 -5.30
N LEU A 363 -3.37 3.77 -4.39
CA LEU A 363 -3.83 2.38 -4.39
C LEU A 363 -5.36 2.31 -4.25
N ASP A 364 -5.93 3.02 -3.27
CA ASP A 364 -7.38 3.07 -3.02
C ASP A 364 -8.16 3.46 -4.27
N LEU A 365 -7.72 4.52 -4.94
CA LEU A 365 -8.33 5.02 -6.17
C LEU A 365 -8.10 4.07 -7.34
N ALA A 366 -6.86 3.61 -7.54
CA ALA A 366 -6.47 2.82 -8.70
C ALA A 366 -7.11 1.43 -8.69
N VAL A 367 -7.14 0.73 -7.57
CA VAL A 367 -7.77 -0.60 -7.47
C VAL A 367 -9.24 -0.52 -7.87
N VAL A 368 -9.99 0.43 -7.31
CA VAL A 368 -11.41 0.60 -7.62
C VAL A 368 -11.61 1.05 -9.06
N PHE A 369 -10.78 1.99 -9.54
CA PHE A 369 -10.84 2.45 -10.93
C PHE A 369 -10.56 1.33 -11.94
N LEU A 370 -9.57 0.47 -11.70
CA LEU A 370 -9.22 -0.63 -12.59
C LEU A 370 -10.34 -1.67 -12.67
N LEU A 371 -10.95 -2.02 -11.54
CA LEU A 371 -12.09 -2.93 -11.49
C LEU A 371 -13.36 -2.31 -12.10
N PHE A 372 -13.54 -0.99 -11.97
CA PHE A 372 -14.55 -0.25 -12.70
C PHE A 372 -14.31 -0.34 -14.20
N ALA A 373 -13.10 -0.04 -14.66
CA ALA A 373 -12.71 -0.07 -16.06
C ALA A 373 -12.80 -1.48 -16.67
N ALA A 374 -12.53 -2.54 -15.90
CA ALA A 374 -12.64 -3.92 -16.35
C ALA A 374 -14.06 -4.33 -16.79
N ARG A 375 -15.09 -3.58 -16.36
CA ARG A 375 -16.50 -3.80 -16.71
C ARG A 375 -17.01 -2.86 -17.81
N ARG A 376 -16.11 -2.08 -18.43
CA ARG A 376 -16.43 -1.05 -19.41
C ARG A 376 -16.01 -1.52 -20.81
N PRO A 377 -16.85 -1.35 -21.84
CA PRO A 377 -16.53 -1.82 -23.20
C PRO A 377 -15.27 -1.17 -23.79
N GLU A 378 -14.91 0.03 -23.33
CA GLU A 378 -13.72 0.76 -23.76
C GLU A 378 -12.43 -0.04 -23.53
N ILE A 379 -12.36 -0.88 -22.48
CA ILE A 379 -11.18 -1.69 -22.19
C ILE A 379 -11.03 -2.89 -23.13
N ASP A 380 -12.11 -3.30 -23.81
CA ASP A 380 -12.08 -4.42 -24.75
C ASP A 380 -11.63 -4.01 -26.15
N GLN A 381 -11.51 -2.69 -26.40
CA GLN A 381 -11.06 -2.14 -27.67
C GLN A 381 -9.55 -2.32 -27.87
N GLU A 382 -9.12 -2.32 -29.14
CA GLU A 382 -7.70 -2.36 -29.47
C GLU A 382 -6.96 -1.12 -28.95
N PRO A 383 -5.70 -1.29 -28.49
CA PRO A 383 -4.89 -0.16 -28.05
C PRO A 383 -4.47 0.70 -29.23
N THR A 384 -4.67 2.01 -29.12
CA THR A 384 -4.20 2.97 -30.14
C THR A 384 -2.67 3.09 -30.12
N PRO A 385 -2.03 3.57 -31.21
CA PRO A 385 -0.59 3.84 -31.22
C PRO A 385 -0.15 4.86 -30.15
N LYS A 386 -1.04 5.78 -29.75
CA LYS A 386 -0.83 6.68 -28.61
C LYS A 386 -0.77 5.88 -27.30
N SER A 387 -1.74 4.98 -27.08
CA SER A 387 -1.81 4.16 -25.86
C SER A 387 -0.57 3.28 -25.69
N LEU A 388 -0.06 2.69 -26.77
CA LEU A 388 1.18 1.90 -26.75
C LEU A 388 2.42 2.74 -26.41
N ARG A 389 2.53 3.96 -26.95
CA ARG A 389 3.62 4.89 -26.59
C ARG A 389 3.55 5.28 -25.12
N VAL A 390 2.36 5.64 -24.64
CA VAL A 390 2.13 5.96 -23.22
C VAL A 390 2.49 4.78 -22.33
N PHE A 391 2.13 3.55 -22.71
CA PHE A 391 2.51 2.35 -21.98
C PHE A 391 4.02 2.18 -21.84
N VAL A 392 4.77 2.30 -22.94
CA VAL A 392 6.22 2.21 -22.90
C VAL A 392 6.82 3.32 -22.04
N LEU A 393 6.33 4.56 -22.17
CA LEU A 393 6.79 5.69 -21.36
C LEU A 393 6.52 5.48 -19.86
N LEU A 394 5.34 4.98 -19.49
CA LEU A 394 4.99 4.68 -18.10
C LEU A 394 5.84 3.55 -17.53
N VAL A 395 6.06 2.48 -18.31
CA VAL A 395 6.92 1.36 -17.92
C VAL A 395 8.34 1.87 -17.64
N ILE A 396 8.91 2.67 -18.55
CA ILE A 396 10.25 3.23 -18.37
C ILE A 396 10.29 4.18 -17.16
N ALA A 397 9.35 5.13 -17.08
CA ALA A 397 9.33 6.12 -16.01
C ALA A 397 9.22 5.48 -14.62
N PHE A 398 8.29 4.54 -14.43
CA PHE A 398 8.11 3.87 -13.15
C PHE A 398 9.20 2.86 -12.82
N ALA A 399 9.84 2.24 -13.83
CA ALA A 399 10.99 1.39 -13.61
C ALA A 399 12.23 2.19 -13.16
N LEU A 400 12.39 3.42 -13.64
CA LEU A 400 13.52 4.30 -13.30
C LEU A 400 13.28 5.09 -12.00
N ILE A 401 12.03 5.42 -11.67
CA ILE A 401 11.65 6.19 -10.49
C ILE A 401 10.74 5.33 -9.62
N PRO A 402 11.28 4.45 -8.76
CA PRO A 402 10.50 3.58 -7.90
C PRO A 402 9.88 4.37 -6.74
N VAL A 403 8.81 5.13 -7.03
CA VAL A 403 8.13 6.03 -6.07
C VAL A 403 7.80 5.33 -4.75
N GLY A 404 7.36 4.06 -4.80
CA GLY A 404 7.02 3.27 -3.62
C GLY A 404 8.18 3.02 -2.64
N ALA A 405 9.42 3.24 -3.06
CA ALA A 405 10.60 3.17 -2.19
C ALA A 405 10.89 4.48 -1.44
N VAL A 406 10.16 5.57 -1.74
CA VAL A 406 10.34 6.88 -1.13
C VAL A 406 9.26 7.11 -0.07
N PRO A 407 9.56 6.97 1.23
CA PRO A 407 8.56 7.18 2.29
C PRO A 407 8.15 8.65 2.41
N GLY A 408 9.11 9.58 2.22
CA GLY A 408 8.94 11.02 2.30
C GLY A 408 10.29 11.74 2.25
N PHE A 409 10.27 13.07 2.22
CA PHE A 409 11.44 13.94 2.21
C PHE A 409 11.60 14.68 3.55
N GLY A 410 12.84 14.77 4.04
CA GLY A 410 13.15 15.49 5.29
C GLY A 410 12.84 14.72 6.58
N GLY A 411 12.58 13.40 6.50
CA GLY A 411 12.37 12.53 7.66
C GLY A 411 13.50 12.61 8.70
N PRO A 412 13.22 12.30 9.98
CA PRO A 412 14.22 12.34 11.02
C PRO A 412 15.33 11.33 10.71
N ARG A 413 16.59 11.72 10.95
CA ARG A 413 17.71 10.81 10.75
C ARG A 413 17.70 9.79 11.88
N MET A 414 17.41 8.54 11.56
CA MET A 414 17.41 7.42 12.52
C MET A 414 18.83 6.85 12.67
N VAL A 415 19.74 7.64 13.27
CA VAL A 415 21.17 7.35 13.44
C VAL A 415 21.48 6.61 14.74
#